data_AF-A0A415ZLJ1-F1
#
_entry.id   AF-A0A415ZLJ1-F1
#
_cell.length_a   1.000
_cell.length_b   1.000
_cell.length_c   1.000
_cell.angle_alpha   90.00
_cell.angle_beta   90.00
_cell.angle_gamma   90.00
#
_symmetry.space_group_name_H-M   'P 1'
#
loop_
_entity.id
_entity.type
_entity.pdbx_description
1 polymer ?
#
loop_
_entity_poly.entity_id
_entity_poly.type
_entity_poly.pdbx_seq_one_letter_code
_entity_poly.pdbx_strand_id
1 'polypeptide(L)'
;MARKRRKKRKLEFSKLILVFETVLVAYVSHRVLGFVGRAIELDYTGSLPYLTTFISAVWAAYGTSVSFYQSKSGKENIKKIEIAPPVSYTDTDFGYENDDRDC
;
A
#
# COMPACT_ATOMS: atom_id res chain seq x y z
N MET A 1 -18.55 28.17 -15.33
CA MET A 1 -18.46 26.77 -14.86
C MET A 1 -17.09 26.18 -15.21
N ALA A 2 -16.11 26.25 -14.32
CA ALA A 2 -14.75 25.77 -14.60
C ALA A 2 -14.65 24.25 -14.43
N ARG A 3 -14.53 23.54 -15.56
CA ARG A 3 -14.40 22.08 -15.62
C ARG A 3 -13.03 21.68 -15.04
N LYS A 4 -13.02 21.18 -13.79
CA LYS A 4 -11.82 20.60 -13.14
C LYS A 4 -11.23 19.51 -14.06
N ARG A 5 -10.17 19.82 -14.80
CA ARG A 5 -9.41 18.83 -15.56
C ARG A 5 -8.79 17.87 -14.56
N ARG A 6 -9.34 16.66 -14.44
CA ARG A 6 -8.74 15.55 -13.67
C ARG A 6 -7.34 15.33 -14.23
N LYS A 7 -6.32 15.84 -13.53
CA LYS A 7 -4.90 15.60 -13.80
C LYS A 7 -4.75 14.07 -13.81
N LYS A 8 -4.54 13.47 -14.98
CA LYS A 8 -4.31 12.03 -15.12
C LYS A 8 -3.12 11.69 -14.22
N ARG A 9 -3.39 11.10 -13.05
CA ARG A 9 -2.35 10.54 -12.19
C ARG A 9 -1.62 9.54 -13.07
N LYS A 10 -0.37 9.84 -13.44
CA LYS A 10 0.49 8.84 -14.10
C LYS A 10 0.45 7.64 -13.17
N LEU A 11 -0.08 6.51 -13.64
CA LEU A 11 0.03 5.26 -12.92
C LEU A 11 1.53 5.01 -12.82
N GLU A 12 2.10 5.29 -11.64
CA GLU A 12 3.50 5.06 -11.40
C GLU A 12 3.71 3.56 -11.59
N PHE A 13 4.49 3.19 -12.59
CA PHE A 13 4.79 1.81 -12.96
C PHE A 13 5.14 0.95 -11.73
N SER A 14 5.76 1.55 -10.71
CA SER A 14 6.05 0.95 -9.41
C SER A 14 4.80 0.47 -8.63
N LYS A 15 3.68 1.20 -8.67
CA LYS A 15 2.41 0.77 -8.04
C LYS A 15 1.80 -0.42 -8.76
N LEU A 16 1.96 -0.49 -10.08
CA LEU A 16 1.39 -1.54 -10.92
C LEU A 16 2.14 -2.86 -10.70
N ILE A 17 3.47 -2.80 -10.61
CA ILE A 17 4.32 -3.94 -10.21
C ILE A 17 3.92 -4.46 -8.84
N LEU A 18 3.71 -3.58 -7.86
CA LEU A 18 3.34 -4.01 -6.51
C LEU A 18 2.01 -4.76 -6.49
N VAL A 19 1.00 -4.26 -7.21
CA VAL A 19 -0.30 -4.95 -7.34
C VAL A 19 -0.14 -6.30 -8.03
N PHE A 20 0.66 -6.36 -9.10
CA PHE A 20 0.91 -7.61 -9.82
C PHE A 20 1.59 -8.64 -8.92
N GLU A 21 2.57 -8.21 -8.13
CA GLU A 21 3.28 -9.04 -7.16
C GLU A 21 2.33 -9.58 -6.08
N THR A 22 1.47 -8.73 -5.50
CA THR A 22 0.45 -9.16 -4.53
C THR A 22 -0.50 -10.21 -5.13
N VAL A 23 -0.95 -10.02 -6.38
CA VAL A 23 -1.82 -10.98 -7.07
C VAL A 23 -1.09 -12.31 -7.30
N LEU A 24 0.20 -12.26 -7.67
CA LEU A 24 1.02 -13.44 -7.90
C LEU A 24 1.23 -14.23 -6.60
N VAL A 25 1.52 -13.55 -5.49
CA VAL A 25 1.64 -14.16 -4.14
C VAL A 25 0.32 -14.80 -3.71
N ALA A 26 -0.81 -14.12 -3.94
CA ALA A 26 -2.13 -14.67 -3.62
C ALA A 26 -2.44 -15.92 -4.46
N TYR A 27 -2.13 -15.89 -5.76
CA TYR A 27 -2.31 -17.03 -6.66
C TYR A 27 -1.45 -18.24 -6.24
N VAL A 28 -0.18 -18.00 -5.92
CA VAL A 28 0.74 -19.06 -5.45
C VAL A 28 0.24 -19.65 -4.13
N SER A 29 -0.19 -18.80 -3.19
CA SER A 29 -0.76 -19.24 -1.91
C SER A 29 -1.97 -20.15 -2.12
N HIS A 30 -2.87 -19.77 -3.04
CA HIS A 30 -4.03 -20.59 -3.39
C HIS A 30 -3.64 -21.95 -3.99
N ARG A 31 -2.62 -22.00 -4.87
CA ARG A 31 -2.12 -23.26 -5.43
C ARG A 31 -1.52 -24.18 -4.37
N VAL A 32 -0.74 -23.62 -3.45
CA VAL A 32 -0.15 -24.36 -2.32
C VAL A 32 -1.25 -24.96 -1.44
N LEU A 33 -2.30 -24.20 -1.12
CA LEU A 33 -3.46 -24.72 -0.37
C LEU A 33 -4.15 -25.88 -1.12
N GLY A 34 -4.30 -25.79 -2.44
CA GLY A 34 -4.85 -26.87 -3.25
C GLY A 34 -3.99 -28.15 -3.20
N PHE A 35 -2.66 -28.03 -3.22
CA PHE A 35 -1.76 -29.17 -3.06
C PHE A 35 -1.84 -29.79 -1.65
N VAL A 36 -1.95 -28.96 -0.62
CA VAL A 36 -2.15 -29.44 0.76
C VAL A 36 -3.49 -30.17 0.88
N GLY A 37 -4.56 -29.65 0.28
CA GLY A 37 -5.86 -30.34 0.25
C GLY A 37 -5.78 -31.71 -0.44
N ARG A 38 -5.08 -31.79 -1.57
CA ARG A 38 -4.82 -33.07 -2.26
C ARG A 38 -3.98 -34.05 -1.42
N ALA A 39 -3.03 -33.55 -0.64
CA ALA A 39 -2.22 -34.39 0.24
C ALA A 39 -3.10 -35.02 1.34
N ILE A 40 -4.11 -34.30 1.84
CA ILE A 40 -5.09 -34.82 2.80
C ILE A 40 -5.98 -35.88 2.15
N GLU A 41 -6.49 -35.65 0.93
CA GLU A 41 -7.31 -36.63 0.19
C GLU A 41 -6.56 -37.93 -0.12
N LEU A 42 -5.23 -37.89 -0.19
CA LEU A 42 -4.37 -39.03 -0.47
C LEU A 42 -3.80 -39.70 0.80
N ASP A 43 -4.27 -39.30 1.99
CA ASP A 43 -3.76 -39.77 3.29
C ASP A 43 -2.23 -39.66 3.41
N TYR A 44 -1.65 -38.59 2.84
CA TYR A 44 -0.21 -38.37 2.91
C TYR A 44 0.19 -37.96 4.32
N THR A 45 0.88 -38.86 5.03
CA THR A 45 1.32 -38.68 6.43
C THR A 45 2.68 -38.00 6.57
N GLY A 46 3.37 -37.75 5.45
CA GLY A 46 4.67 -37.10 5.42
C GLY A 46 4.60 -35.57 5.55
N SER A 47 5.74 -34.94 5.81
CA SER A 47 5.86 -33.49 5.69
C SER A 47 6.04 -33.09 4.22
N LEU A 48 5.53 -31.91 3.83
CA LEU A 48 5.76 -31.32 2.51
C LEU A 48 6.76 -30.16 2.59
N PRO A 49 8.03 -30.40 2.98
CA PRO A 49 9.02 -29.35 3.29
C PRO A 49 9.31 -28.44 2.09
N TYR A 50 9.21 -28.98 0.87
CA TYR A 50 9.39 -28.21 -0.36
C TYR A 50 8.29 -27.15 -0.54
N LEU A 51 7.05 -27.50 -0.21
CA LEU A 51 5.90 -26.60 -0.32
C LEU A 51 5.98 -25.48 0.72
N THR A 52 6.34 -25.82 1.95
CA THR A 52 6.56 -24.85 3.04
C THR A 52 7.73 -23.92 2.76
N THR A 53 8.84 -24.45 2.24
CA THR A 53 10.00 -23.63 1.84
C THR A 53 9.64 -22.68 0.72
N PHE A 54 8.91 -23.17 -0.29
CA PHE A 54 8.50 -22.38 -1.44
C PHE A 54 7.57 -21.22 -1.04
N ILE A 55 6.52 -21.49 -0.25
CA ILE A 55 5.60 -20.41 0.18
C ILE A 55 6.32 -19.38 1.06
N SER A 56 7.24 -19.83 1.92
CA SER A 56 8.03 -18.95 2.78
C SER A 56 8.94 -18.03 1.95
N ALA A 57 9.62 -18.58 0.93
CA ALA A 57 10.47 -17.80 0.04
C ALA A 57 9.69 -16.73 -0.73
N VAL A 58 8.49 -17.08 -1.24
CA VAL A 58 7.62 -16.14 -1.97
C VAL A 58 7.15 -15.01 -1.05
N TRP A 59 6.73 -15.33 0.18
CA TRP A 59 6.35 -14.31 1.17
C TRP A 59 7.53 -13.44 1.62
N ALA A 60 8.73 -14.00 1.75
CA ALA A 60 9.94 -13.25 2.09
C ALA A 60 10.33 -12.26 0.97
N ALA A 61 10.24 -12.69 -0.28
CA ALA A 61 10.46 -11.82 -1.44
C ALA A 61 9.45 -10.67 -1.47
N TYR A 62 8.15 -10.98 -1.27
CA TYR A 62 7.08 -9.99 -1.20
C TYR A 62 7.23 -8.99 -0.06
N GLY A 63 7.64 -9.46 1.13
CA GLY A 63 7.91 -8.57 2.26
C GLY A 63 9.01 -7.55 1.91
N THR A 64 10.08 -8.02 1.27
CA THR A 64 11.20 -7.17 0.86
C THR A 64 10.78 -6.08 -0.13
N SER A 65 10.06 -6.43 -1.19
CA SER A 65 9.58 -5.49 -2.21
C SER A 65 8.59 -4.46 -1.64
N VAL A 66 7.68 -4.88 -0.76
CA VAL A 66 6.76 -3.96 -0.06
C VAL A 66 7.51 -2.98 0.85
N SER A 67 8.52 -3.44 1.60
CA SER A 67 9.34 -2.58 2.45
C SER A 67 10.13 -1.54 1.63
N PHE A 68 10.67 -1.93 0.47
CA PHE A 68 11.30 -0.98 -0.45
C PHE A 68 10.31 0.05 -0.99
N TYR A 69 9.07 -0.37 -1.29
CA TYR A 69 8.03 0.54 -1.75
C TYR A 69 7.66 1.59 -0.69
N GLN A 70 7.44 1.16 0.56
CA GLN A 70 7.15 2.08 1.67
C GLN A 70 8.29 3.07 1.91
N SER A 71 9.54 2.60 1.85
CA SER A 71 10.73 3.45 1.99
C SER A 71 10.82 4.50 0.89
N LYS A 72 10.47 4.14 -0.35
CA LYS A 72 10.44 5.06 -1.49
C LYS A 72 9.30 6.07 -1.35
N SER A 73 8.09 5.60 -1.02
CA SER A 73 6.92 6.47 -0.81
C SER A 73 7.14 7.46 0.34
N GLY A 74 7.83 7.07 1.41
CA GLY A 74 8.19 7.95 2.52
C GLY A 74 9.12 9.08 2.09
N LYS A 75 10.20 8.75 1.37
CA LYS A 75 11.16 9.74 0.83
C LYS A 75 10.50 10.72 -0.15
N GLU A 76 9.61 10.23 -1.01
CA GLU A 76 8.86 11.07 -1.95
C GLU A 76 7.85 11.99 -1.25
N ASN A 77 7.31 11.59 -0.10
CA ASN A 77 6.39 12.40 0.68
C ASN A 77 7.12 13.54 1.42
N ILE A 78 8.27 13.24 2.04
CA ILE A 78 9.10 14.25 2.71
C ILE A 78 9.54 15.35 1.74
N LYS A 79 9.99 14.96 0.54
CA LYS A 79 10.40 15.91 -0.50
C LYS A 79 9.27 16.85 -0.94
N LYS A 80 8.00 16.42 -0.87
CA LYS A 80 6.85 17.28 -1.19
C LYS A 80 6.55 18.31 -0.09
N ILE A 81 6.87 17.99 1.16
CA ILE A 81 6.72 18.90 2.30
C ILE A 81 7.80 19.97 2.25
N GLU A 82 9.06 19.60 1.96
CA GLU A 82 10.18 20.54 1.85
C GLU A 82 10.03 21.55 0.70
N ILE A 83 9.39 21.14 -0.40
CA ILE A 83 9.13 22.00 -1.57
C ILE A 83 7.87 22.86 -1.38
N ALA A 84 6.99 22.50 -0.45
CA ALA A 84 5.83 23.34 -0.14
C ALA A 84 6.30 24.64 0.52
N PRO A 85 5.80 25.81 0.10
CA PRO A 85 6.14 27.05 0.78
C PRO A 85 5.76 26.92 2.27
N PRO A 86 6.58 27.42 3.20
CA PRO A 86 6.27 27.34 4.62
C PRO A 86 4.91 27.99 4.84
N VAL A 87 3.97 27.23 5.39
CA VAL A 87 2.70 27.78 5.84
C VAL A 87 3.03 28.62 7.06
N SER A 88 3.18 29.93 6.87
CA SER A 88 3.16 30.87 7.97
C SER A 88 1.75 30.81 8.55
N TYR A 89 1.59 30.20 9.73
CA TYR A 89 0.42 30.43 10.56
C TYR A 89 0.50 31.89 11.01
N THR A 90 -0.13 32.80 10.26
CA THR A 90 -0.49 34.09 10.80
C THR A 90 -1.74 33.87 11.66
N ASP A 91 -1.64 34.24 12.93
CA ASP A 91 -2.60 34.19 14.03
C ASP A 91 -3.95 34.94 13.79
N THR A 92 -4.47 34.96 12.56
CA THR A 92 -5.58 35.86 12.16
C THR A 92 -6.90 35.16 11.83
N ASP A 93 -7.18 33.98 12.38
CA ASP A 93 -8.48 33.30 12.22
C ASP A 93 -9.21 33.07 13.56
N PHE A 94 -9.14 34.04 14.48
CA PHE A 94 -10.03 34.09 15.66
C PHE A 94 -10.67 35.48 15.80
N GLY A 95 -11.46 35.85 14.79
CA GLY A 95 -12.46 36.90 14.93
C GLY A 95 -13.71 36.35 15.60
N TYR A 96 -13.75 36.35 16.94
CA TYR A 96 -15.03 36.36 17.66
C TYR A 96 -15.58 37.79 17.55
N GLU A 97 -16.39 38.03 16.53
CA GLU A 97 -17.22 39.22 16.43
C GLU A 97 -18.29 39.13 17.52
N ASN A 98 -18.13 39.92 18.59
CA ASN A 98 -19.16 40.12 19.61
C ASN A 98 -20.34 40.83 18.92
N ASP A 99 -21.39 40.10 18.56
CA ASP A 99 -22.67 40.69 18.18
C ASP A 99 -23.53 40.85 19.44
N ASP A 100 -23.13 41.81 20.28
CA ASP A 100 -23.99 42.39 21.32
C ASP A 100 -25.02 43.31 20.63
N ARG A 101 -26.06 42.71 20.03
CA ARG A 101 -27.24 43.44 19.54
C ARG A 101 -28.53 42.75 19.95
N ASP A 102 -29.09 43.27 21.05
CA ASP A 102 -30.51 43.56 21.28
C ASP A 102 -31.56 42.74 20.51
N CYS A 103 -32.18 41.77 21.20
CA CYS A 103 -33.64 41.61 21.46
C CYS A 103 -33.95 40.20 22.00
#